data_AF-A0A9D5SSK3-F1
#
_entry.id   AF-A0A9D5SSK3-F1
#
_cell.length_a   1.000
_cell.length_b   1.000
_cell.length_c   1.000
_cell.angle_alpha   90.00
_cell.angle_beta   90.00
_cell.angle_gamma   90.00
#
_symmetry.space_group_name_H-M   'P 1'
#
loop_
_entity.id
_entity.type
_entity.pdbx_description
1 polymer ?
#
loop_
_entity_poly.entity_id
_entity_poly.type
_entity_poly.pdbx_seq_one_letter_code
_entity_poly.pdbx_strand_id
1 'polypeptide(L)'
;MNMDKKTYARYVEARAPRSPLIKNCVHAFLVGGGICLVAEGIIQLLTGVAKLSRDAASAWAAIILVGVAVLLTALGVFDRIAQFAGGGTLLPITGFANAVASPAIDSRSEGLVLGVGAKIFTVAGPVLLYGTAAGVIYGIIYWICTLIFR
;
A
#
# COMPACT_ATOMS: atom_id res chain seq x y z
N MET A 1 11.26 3.93 -39.30
CA MET A 1 12.24 3.01 -38.67
C MET A 1 11.50 2.18 -37.62
N ASN A 2 11.16 0.93 -37.94
CA ASN A 2 10.58 0.00 -36.98
C ASN A 2 11.74 -0.71 -36.27
N MET A 3 12.14 -0.19 -35.11
CA MET A 3 13.21 -0.79 -34.30
C MET A 3 12.69 -2.09 -33.67
N ASP A 4 13.37 -3.20 -33.91
CA ASP A 4 13.08 -4.47 -33.23
C ASP A 4 13.13 -4.30 -31.70
N LYS A 5 12.21 -4.96 -30.97
CA LYS A 5 12.06 -4.79 -29.51
C LYS A 5 13.37 -5.03 -28.76
N LYS A 6 14.24 -5.94 -29.23
CA LYS A 6 15.54 -6.20 -28.60
C LYS A 6 16.54 -5.07 -28.83
N THR A 7 16.55 -4.49 -30.03
CA THR A 7 17.44 -3.38 -30.38
C THR A 7 17.04 -2.11 -29.63
N TYR A 8 15.74 -1.86 -29.47
CA TYR A 8 15.23 -0.77 -28.64
C TYR A 8 15.59 -0.97 -27.16
N ALA A 9 15.42 -2.19 -26.62
CA ALA A 9 15.79 -2.49 -25.22
C ALA A 9 17.28 -2.24 -24.94
N ARG A 10 18.19 -2.71 -25.82
CA ARG A 10 19.63 -2.44 -25.70
C ARG A 10 19.98 -0.96 -25.81
N TYR A 11 19.29 -0.22 -26.67
CA TYR A 11 19.49 1.22 -26.82
C TYR A 11 19.09 1.99 -25.55
N VAL A 12 17.97 1.61 -24.94
CA VAL A 12 17.50 2.18 -23.66
C VAL A 12 18.44 1.79 -22.53
N GLU A 13 18.87 0.54 -22.45
CA GLU A 13 19.77 0.04 -21.40
C GLU A 13 21.16 0.69 -21.45
N ALA A 14 21.64 1.03 -22.66
CA ALA A 14 22.90 1.74 -22.85
C ALA A 14 22.82 3.25 -22.51
N ARG A 15 21.63 3.86 -22.51
CA ARG A 15 21.41 5.28 -22.22
C ARG A 15 20.77 5.56 -20.86
N ALA A 16 20.12 4.58 -20.25
CA ALA A 16 19.49 4.72 -18.95
C ALA A 16 20.55 4.68 -17.85
N PRO A 17 20.65 5.71 -16.99
CA PRO A 17 21.54 5.66 -15.84
C PRO A 17 21.13 4.50 -14.94
N ARG A 18 22.08 3.66 -14.53
CA ARG A 18 21.81 2.58 -13.57
C ARG A 18 21.29 3.19 -12.28
N SER A 19 20.08 2.82 -11.89
CA SER A 19 19.51 3.27 -10.62
C SER A 19 20.37 2.76 -9.46
N PRO A 20 20.69 3.61 -8.46
CA PRO A 20 21.52 3.20 -7.33
C PRO A 20 20.73 2.29 -6.40
N LEU A 21 20.67 1.00 -6.75
CA LEU A 21 19.84 -0.03 -6.12
C LEU A 21 19.98 -0.03 -4.59
N ILE A 22 21.23 -0.09 -4.09
CA ILE A 22 21.54 -0.13 -2.66
C ILE A 22 21.03 1.13 -1.95
N LYS A 23 21.23 2.31 -2.54
CA LYS A 23 20.78 3.58 -1.95
C LYS A 23 19.25 3.63 -1.84
N ASN A 24 18.55 3.16 -2.87
CA ASN A 24 17.09 3.11 -2.91
C ASN A 24 16.55 2.08 -1.91
N CYS A 25 17.18 0.93 -1.77
CA CYS A 25 16.83 -0.07 -0.76
C CYS A 25 16.99 0.47 0.67
N VAL A 26 18.08 1.17 0.96
CA VAL A 26 18.31 1.77 2.29
C VAL A 26 17.28 2.86 2.57
N HIS A 27 16.99 3.75 1.61
CA HIS A 27 15.93 4.76 1.79
C HIS A 27 14.56 4.11 1.99
N ALA A 28 14.23 3.09 1.20
CA ALA A 28 12.97 2.38 1.32
C ALA A 28 12.82 1.70 2.69
N PHE A 29 13.90 1.08 3.20
CA PHE A 29 13.92 0.46 4.52
C PHE A 29 13.74 1.49 5.64
N LEU A 30 14.47 2.62 5.58
CA LEU A 30 14.40 3.66 6.60
C LEU A 30 13.02 4.32 6.66
N VAL A 31 12.42 4.61 5.51
CA VAL A 31 11.09 5.25 5.47
C VAL A 31 9.99 4.25 5.85
N GLY A 32 10.01 3.04 5.28
CA GLY A 32 9.05 2.00 5.62
C GLY A 32 9.14 1.59 7.10
N GLY A 33 10.37 1.40 7.60
CA GLY A 33 10.64 1.13 9.01
C GLY A 33 10.22 2.28 9.93
N GLY A 34 10.43 3.53 9.51
CA GLY A 34 9.96 4.72 10.23
C GLY A 34 8.44 4.76 10.35
N ILE A 35 7.71 4.46 9.28
CA ILE A 35 6.24 4.38 9.31
C ILE A 35 5.78 3.27 10.26
N CYS A 36 6.43 2.11 10.24
CA CYS A 36 6.13 1.01 11.17
C CYS A 36 6.43 1.38 12.63
N LEU A 37 7.50 2.13 12.89
CA LEU A 37 7.82 2.63 14.24
C LEU A 37 6.76 3.60 14.75
N VAL A 38 6.25 4.47 13.88
CA VAL A 38 5.10 5.34 14.20
C VAL A 38 3.85 4.50 14.52
N ALA A 39 3.57 3.47 13.71
CA ALA A 39 2.45 2.56 13.95
C ALA A 39 2.54 1.89 15.33
N GLU A 40 3.70 1.34 15.66
CA GLU A 40 3.96 0.71 16.96
C GLU A 40 3.83 1.71 18.12
N GLY A 41 4.31 2.95 17.94
CA GLY A 41 4.12 4.01 18.92
C GLY A 41 2.64 4.33 19.18
N ILE A 42 1.82 4.39 18.14
CA ILE A 42 0.36 4.58 18.27
C ILE A 42 -0.26 3.40 19.02
N ILE A 43 0.13 2.15 18.70
CA ILE A 43 -0.35 0.96 19.40
C ILE A 43 0.01 1.00 20.89
N GLN A 44 1.24 1.37 21.23
CA GLN A 44 1.68 1.49 22.61
C GLN A 44 0.94 2.60 23.37
N LEU A 45 0.66 3.73 22.72
CA LEU A 45 -0.15 4.79 23.30
C LEU A 45 -1.59 4.33 23.56
N LEU A 46 -2.22 3.64 22.61
CA LEU A 46 -3.60 3.16 22.74
C LEU A 46 -3.74 2.03 23.76
N THR A 47 -2.76 1.12 23.83
CA THR A 47 -2.74 0.06 24.84
C THR A 47 -2.40 0.61 26.23
N GLY A 48 -1.50 1.59 26.34
CA GLY A 48 -1.11 2.20 27.61
C GLY A 48 -2.13 3.15 28.19
N VAL A 49 -2.63 4.11 27.39
CA VAL A 49 -3.53 5.20 27.87
C VAL A 49 -4.98 4.75 27.86
N ALA A 50 -5.43 4.14 26.76
CA ALA A 50 -6.83 3.76 26.59
C ALA A 50 -7.13 2.32 27.04
N LYS A 51 -6.11 1.55 27.48
CA LYS A 51 -6.23 0.16 27.93
C LYS A 51 -6.95 -0.76 26.94
N LEU A 52 -6.81 -0.47 25.65
CA LEU A 52 -7.35 -1.32 24.60
C LEU A 52 -6.58 -2.64 24.52
N SER A 53 -7.25 -3.70 24.07
CA SER A 53 -6.54 -4.92 23.65
C SER A 53 -5.60 -4.58 22.50
N ARG A 54 -4.50 -5.34 22.37
CA ARG A 54 -3.52 -5.10 21.30
C ARG A 54 -4.14 -5.21 19.91
N ASP A 55 -5.12 -6.09 19.74
CA ASP A 55 -5.86 -6.26 18.48
C ASP A 55 -6.74 -5.05 18.16
N ALA A 56 -7.42 -4.50 19.16
CA ALA A 56 -8.20 -3.27 18.96
C ALA A 56 -7.28 -2.08 18.68
N ALA A 57 -6.18 -1.96 19.43
CA ALA A 57 -5.20 -0.88 19.25
C ALA A 57 -4.53 -0.92 17.87
N SER A 58 -4.21 -2.12 17.36
CA SER A 58 -3.63 -2.27 16.01
C SER A 58 -4.61 -1.92 14.91
N ALA A 59 -5.89 -2.30 15.05
CA ALA A 59 -6.95 -1.87 14.14
C ALA A 59 -7.09 -0.34 14.11
N TRP A 60 -7.09 0.30 15.28
CA TRP A 60 -7.15 1.77 15.38
C TRP A 60 -5.91 2.44 14.79
N ALA A 61 -4.70 1.92 15.05
CA ALA A 61 -3.48 2.44 14.47
C ALA A 61 -3.49 2.38 12.94
N ALA A 62 -4.00 1.28 12.37
CA ALA A 62 -4.18 1.15 10.92
C ALA A 62 -5.17 2.20 10.37
N ILE A 63 -6.32 2.38 11.02
CA ILE A 63 -7.32 3.40 10.62
C ILE A 63 -6.72 4.81 10.67
N ILE A 64 -6.00 5.16 11.74
CA ILE A 64 -5.36 6.46 11.91
C ILE A 64 -4.33 6.70 10.80
N LEU A 65 -3.46 5.72 10.53
CA LEU A 65 -2.44 5.83 9.49
C LEU A 65 -3.05 5.97 8.10
N VAL A 66 -4.11 5.22 7.79
CA VAL A 66 -4.85 5.38 6.53
C VAL A 66 -5.46 6.78 6.45
N GLY A 67 -6.11 7.26 7.51
CA GLY A 67 -6.70 8.60 7.55
C GLY A 67 -5.66 9.70 7.31
N VAL A 68 -4.52 9.63 8.02
CA VAL A 68 -3.42 10.59 7.83
C VAL A 68 -2.84 10.51 6.42
N ALA A 69 -2.67 9.31 5.87
CA ALA A 69 -2.17 9.13 4.51
C ALA A 69 -3.12 9.75 3.46
N VAL A 70 -4.43 9.49 3.57
CA VAL A 70 -5.43 10.09 2.65
C VAL A 70 -5.46 11.62 2.78
N LEU A 71 -5.37 12.16 4.00
CA LEU A 71 -5.30 13.61 4.21
C LEU A 71 -4.05 14.22 3.55
N LEU A 72 -2.88 13.61 3.76
CA LEU A 72 -1.63 14.05 3.14
C LEU A 72 -1.66 13.91 1.60
N THR A 73 -2.39 12.91 1.10
CA THR A 73 -2.63 12.71 -0.34
C THR A 73 -3.47 13.85 -0.90
N ALA A 74 -4.59 14.17 -0.23
CA ALA A 74 -5.45 15.28 -0.61
C ALA A 74 -4.75 16.65 -0.56
N LEU A 75 -3.79 16.82 0.34
CA LEU A 75 -2.94 18.02 0.42
C LEU A 75 -1.78 18.03 -0.61
N GLY A 76 -1.59 16.96 -1.39
CA GLY A 76 -0.51 16.83 -2.38
C GLY A 76 0.90 16.73 -1.78
N VAL A 77 1.00 16.42 -0.48
CA VAL A 77 2.27 16.26 0.25
C VAL A 77 2.74 14.81 0.18
N PHE A 78 1.79 13.86 0.24
CA PHE A 78 2.12 12.44 0.26
C PHE A 78 2.85 12.00 -1.02
N ASP A 79 2.42 12.46 -2.20
CA ASP A 79 3.06 12.09 -3.46
C ASP A 79 4.53 12.57 -3.53
N ARG A 80 4.87 13.71 -2.92
CA ARG A 80 6.27 14.18 -2.84
C ARG A 80 7.10 13.31 -1.91
N ILE A 81 6.53 12.94 -0.76
CA ILE A 81 7.17 12.01 0.19
C ILE A 81 7.37 10.66 -0.49
N ALA A 82 6.38 10.19 -1.26
CA ALA A 82 6.43 8.92 -1.97
C ALA A 82 7.48 8.90 -3.09
N GLN A 83 7.62 10.00 -3.84
CA GLN A 83 8.67 10.15 -4.84
C GLN A 83 10.08 10.14 -4.22
N PHE A 84 10.24 10.74 -3.03
CA PHE A 84 11.52 10.76 -2.32
C PHE A 84 11.86 9.41 -1.66
N ALA A 85 10.88 8.76 -1.05
CA ALA A 85 11.04 7.49 -0.33
C ALA A 85 11.03 6.26 -1.25
N GLY A 86 10.55 6.40 -2.48
CA GLY A 86 10.45 5.33 -3.46
C GLY A 86 9.56 4.18 -2.98
N GLY A 87 10.04 2.94 -3.12
CA GLY A 87 9.29 1.74 -2.72
C GLY A 87 8.94 1.64 -1.22
N GLY A 88 9.64 2.39 -0.35
CA GLY A 88 9.45 2.32 1.10
C GLY A 88 8.12 2.86 1.61
N THR A 89 7.53 3.82 0.88
CA THR A 89 6.19 4.37 1.18
C THR A 89 5.07 3.62 0.48
N LEU A 90 5.39 2.83 -0.56
CA LEU A 90 4.42 2.04 -1.32
C LEU A 90 4.06 0.73 -0.63
N LEU A 91 4.99 0.16 0.14
CA LEU A 91 4.81 -1.14 0.82
C LEU A 91 3.88 -1.10 2.06
N PRO A 92 3.94 -0.06 2.92
CA PRO A 92 3.04 0.07 4.08
C PRO A 92 1.60 0.40 3.67
N ILE A 93 0.65 0.24 4.59
CA ILE A 93 -0.78 0.52 4.37
C ILE A 93 -1.06 1.95 3.91
N THR A 94 -0.18 2.89 4.24
CA THR A 94 -0.23 4.29 3.80
C THR A 94 -0.03 4.44 2.29
N GLY A 95 0.78 3.57 1.67
CA GLY A 95 0.99 3.56 0.22
C GLY A 95 -0.24 3.08 -0.53
N PHE A 96 -0.92 2.06 -0.01
CA PHE A 96 -2.21 1.61 -0.51
C PHE A 96 -3.27 2.71 -0.41
N ALA A 97 -3.31 3.43 0.72
CA ALA A 97 -4.22 4.56 0.91
C ALA A 97 -4.01 5.67 -0.14
N ASN A 98 -2.76 6.05 -0.43
CA ASN A 98 -2.44 7.00 -1.50
C ASN A 98 -2.84 6.47 -2.88
N ALA A 99 -2.49 5.21 -3.19
CA ALA A 99 -2.81 4.59 -4.47
C ALA A 99 -4.33 4.52 -4.76
N VAL A 100 -5.16 4.50 -3.71
CA VAL A 100 -6.62 4.58 -3.83
C VAL A 100 -7.11 6.04 -3.87
N ALA A 101 -6.55 6.92 -3.04
CA ALA A 101 -7.02 8.30 -2.89
C ALA A 101 -6.61 9.21 -4.06
N SER A 102 -5.40 9.07 -4.63
CA SER A 102 -4.95 9.87 -5.76
C SER A 102 -5.87 9.74 -6.99
N PRO A 103 -6.18 8.53 -7.50
CA PRO A 103 -7.08 8.41 -8.65
C PRO A 103 -8.54 8.79 -8.33
N ALA A 104 -8.94 8.71 -7.05
CA ALA A 104 -10.24 9.19 -6.61
C ALA A 104 -10.37 10.73 -6.71
N ILE A 105 -9.29 11.45 -6.42
CA ILE A 105 -9.22 12.91 -6.53
C ILE A 105 -9.21 13.31 -8.01
N ASP A 106 -8.40 12.65 -8.83
CA ASP A 106 -8.23 12.98 -10.26
C ASP A 106 -9.50 12.72 -11.07
N SER A 107 -10.18 11.59 -10.86
CA SER A 107 -11.41 11.22 -11.57
C SER A 107 -12.68 11.75 -10.90
N ARG A 108 -12.58 12.75 -10.02
CA ARG A 108 -13.76 13.43 -9.43
C ARG A 108 -14.64 14.10 -10.50
N SER A 109 -14.02 14.58 -11.58
CA SER A 109 -14.71 15.22 -12.71
C SER A 109 -15.58 14.25 -13.52
N GLU A 110 -15.25 12.96 -13.51
CA GLU A 110 -15.98 11.88 -14.20
C GLU A 110 -17.21 11.39 -13.40
N GLY A 111 -17.48 11.97 -12.22
CA GLY A 111 -18.61 11.63 -11.35
C GLY A 111 -18.32 10.50 -10.37
N LEU A 112 -19.23 10.29 -9.42
CA LEU A 112 -19.01 9.38 -8.28
C LEU A 112 -18.98 7.91 -8.67
N VAL A 113 -19.82 7.48 -9.63
CA VAL A 113 -19.98 6.06 -9.98
C VAL A 113 -18.99 5.68 -11.09
N LEU A 114 -19.02 6.39 -12.21
CA LEU A 114 -18.22 6.06 -13.40
C LEU A 114 -16.76 6.54 -13.29
N GLY A 115 -16.51 7.60 -12.53
CA GLY A 115 -15.16 8.12 -12.25
C GLY A 115 -14.57 7.54 -10.97
N VAL A 116 -14.93 8.13 -9.84
CA VAL A 116 -14.34 7.83 -8.52
C VAL A 116 -14.47 6.35 -8.17
N GLY A 117 -15.69 5.80 -8.24
CA GLY A 117 -15.99 4.42 -7.89
C GLY A 117 -15.22 3.41 -8.76
N ALA A 118 -15.28 3.59 -10.09
CA ALA A 118 -14.59 2.70 -11.02
C ALA A 118 -13.07 2.69 -10.79
N LYS A 119 -12.44 3.86 -10.61
CA LYS A 119 -10.99 3.96 -10.45
C LYS A 119 -10.51 3.41 -9.11
N ILE A 120 -11.19 3.72 -8.01
CA ILE A 120 -10.88 3.11 -6.70
C ILE A 120 -10.98 1.60 -6.78
N PHE A 121 -12.02 1.08 -7.44
CA PHE A 121 -12.24 -0.36 -7.57
C PHE A 121 -11.16 -1.07 -8.40
N THR A 122 -10.53 -0.41 -9.37
CA THR A 122 -9.40 -1.03 -10.08
C THR A 122 -8.19 -1.32 -9.18
N VAL A 123 -8.02 -0.55 -8.10
CA VAL A 123 -6.93 -0.74 -7.13
C VAL A 123 -7.37 -1.64 -5.97
N ALA A 124 -8.54 -1.38 -5.39
CA ALA A 124 -9.04 -2.12 -4.22
C ALA A 124 -9.69 -3.48 -4.59
N GLY A 125 -10.27 -3.59 -5.77
CA GLY A 125 -10.99 -4.77 -6.24
C GLY A 125 -10.16 -6.05 -6.24
N PRO A 126 -8.93 -6.07 -6.80
CA PRO A 126 -8.06 -7.23 -6.74
C PRO A 126 -7.75 -7.67 -5.30
N VAL A 127 -7.48 -6.70 -4.39
CA VAL A 127 -7.16 -6.99 -2.99
C VAL A 127 -8.36 -7.63 -2.29
N LEU A 128 -9.56 -7.10 -2.49
CA LEU A 128 -10.79 -7.64 -1.92
C LEU A 128 -11.11 -9.04 -2.47
N LEU A 129 -11.04 -9.21 -3.80
CA LEU A 129 -11.37 -10.47 -4.46
C LEU A 129 -10.41 -11.59 -4.05
N TYR A 130 -9.10 -11.38 -4.21
CA TYR A 130 -8.12 -12.42 -3.91
C TYR A 130 -7.93 -12.62 -2.42
N GLY A 131 -8.07 -11.56 -1.60
CA GLY A 131 -7.98 -11.66 -0.14
C GLY A 131 -9.11 -12.50 0.44
N THR A 132 -10.36 -12.23 0.03
CA THR A 132 -11.53 -13.00 0.50
C THR A 132 -11.51 -14.43 -0.04
N ALA A 133 -11.18 -14.64 -1.31
CA ALA A 133 -11.07 -15.98 -1.89
C ALA A 133 -9.99 -16.82 -1.20
N ALA A 134 -8.80 -16.25 -0.96
CA ALA A 134 -7.73 -16.93 -0.22
C ALA A 134 -8.15 -17.26 1.22
N GLY A 135 -8.85 -16.35 1.89
CA GLY A 135 -9.39 -16.58 3.24
C GLY A 135 -10.39 -17.74 3.28
N VAL A 136 -11.29 -17.85 2.31
CA VAL A 136 -12.23 -18.98 2.18
C VAL A 136 -11.48 -20.29 1.95
N ILE A 137 -10.52 -20.31 1.03
CA ILE A 137 -9.71 -21.51 0.74
C ILE A 137 -8.96 -21.96 2.00
N TYR A 138 -8.29 -21.03 2.69
CA TYR A 138 -7.57 -21.33 3.93
C TYR A 138 -8.51 -21.83 5.04
N GLY A 139 -9.69 -21.20 5.18
CA GLY A 139 -10.71 -21.63 6.14
C GLY A 139 -11.18 -23.08 5.89
N ILE A 140 -11.37 -23.45 4.62
CA ILE A 140 -11.74 -24.83 4.25
C ILE A 140 -10.61 -25.81 4.58
N ILE A 141 -9.36 -25.47 4.23
CA ILE A 141 -8.19 -26.30 4.55
C ILE A 141 -8.07 -26.52 6.06
N TYR A 142 -8.16 -25.44 6.84
CA TYR A 142 -8.10 -25.50 8.30
C TYR A 142 -9.21 -26.37 8.89
N TRP A 143 -10.44 -26.24 8.38
CA TRP A 143 -11.58 -27.05 8.81
C TRP A 143 -11.36 -28.55 8.54
N ILE A 144 -10.90 -28.92 7.35
CA ILE A 144 -10.61 -30.32 6.99
C ILE A 144 -9.47 -30.88 7.85
N CYS A 145 -8.37 -30.14 8.02
CA CYS A 145 -7.27 -30.56 8.89
C CYS A 145 -7.75 -30.76 10.33
N THR A 146 -8.59 -29.86 10.85
CA THR A 146 -9.14 -29.98 12.19
C THR A 146 -10.06 -31.20 12.34
N LEU A 147 -10.76 -31.63 11.28
CA LEU A 147 -11.59 -32.84 11.30
C LEU A 147 -10.77 -34.14 11.23
N ILE A 148 -9.60 -34.13 10.58
CA ILE A 148 -8.76 -35.31 10.41
C ILE A 148 -7.86 -35.55 11.63
N PHE A 149 -7.39 -34.48 12.28
CA PHE A 149 -6.45 -34.53 13.42
C PHE A 149 -7.14 -34.40 14.79
N ARG A 150 -8.47 -34.43 14.83
CA ARG A 150 -9.28 -34.46 16.05
C ARG A 150 -9.93 -35.82 16.21
#